data_AF-A0A7J2TM34-F1
#
_entry.id   AF-A0A7J2TM34-F1
#
_cell.length_a   1.000
_cell.length_b   1.000
_cell.length_c   1.000
_cell.angle_alpha   90.00
_cell.angle_beta   90.00
_cell.angle_gamma   90.00
#
_symmetry.space_group_name_H-M   'P 1'
#
loop_
_entity.id
_entity.type
_entity.pdbx_description
1 polymer ?
#
loop_
_entity_poly.entity_id
_entity_poly.type
_entity_poly.pdbx_seq_one_letter_code
_entity_poly.pdbx_strand_id
1 'polypeptide(L)'
;MKAEDFEVFLKDFCDFLDGLEAAVASLKQQMAKLVGVSGRKHQSLLWNPDRIKWQRTQGSRGEFERSEDFNNPEFKTMLKDLVAHNGRLTREGWFYWVFKNGSTVGRKRRE
;
A
#
# COMPACT_ATOMS: atom_id res chain seq x y z
N MET A 1 37.67 22.31 28.21
CA MET A 1 37.71 21.19 27.25
C MET A 1 38.91 21.42 26.36
N LYS A 2 39.85 20.49 26.30
CA LYS A 2 41.02 20.62 25.40
C LYS A 2 40.54 20.39 23.96
N ALA A 3 41.28 20.90 22.98
CA ALA A 3 40.96 20.71 21.57
C ALA A 3 40.86 19.21 21.21
N GLU A 4 41.76 18.40 21.77
CA GLU A 4 41.79 16.94 21.64
C GLU A 4 40.51 16.28 22.18
N ASP A 5 40.00 16.72 23.34
CA ASP A 5 38.76 16.18 23.93
C ASP A 5 37.55 16.47 23.01
N PHE A 6 37.56 17.63 22.35
CA PHE A 6 36.49 18.03 21.44
C PHE A 6 36.52 17.25 20.13
N GLU A 7 37.71 16.96 19.59
CA GLU A 7 37.86 16.10 18.41
C GLU A 7 37.37 14.67 18.67
N VAL A 8 37.71 14.10 19.83
CA VAL A 8 37.20 12.79 20.25
C VAL A 8 35.68 12.82 20.37
N PHE A 9 35.12 13.84 21.00
CA PHE A 9 33.67 14.01 21.12
C PHE A 9 32.98 14.09 19.75
N LEU A 10 33.51 14.88 18.80
CA LEU A 10 32.93 14.99 17.47
C LEU A 10 32.96 13.66 16.71
N LYS A 11 34.05 12.91 16.85
CA LYS A 11 34.16 11.59 16.26
C LYS A 11 33.13 10.62 16.84
N ASP A 12 33.02 10.54 18.16
CA ASP A 12 32.04 9.69 18.84
C ASP A 12 30.60 10.09 18.49
N PHE A 13 30.35 11.39 18.31
CA PHE A 13 29.06 11.90 17.89
C PHE A 13 28.72 11.52 16.44
N CYS A 14 29.68 11.58 15.52
CA CYS A 14 29.50 11.08 14.16
C CYS A 14 29.22 9.57 14.15
N ASP A 15 29.99 8.78 14.91
CA ASP A 15 29.80 7.33 15.03
C ASP A 15 28.38 7.00 15.58
N PHE A 16 27.84 7.82 16.49
CA PHE A 16 26.46 7.71 16.97
C PHE A 16 25.42 8.03 15.88
N LEU A 17 25.62 9.09 15.10
CA LEU A 17 24.71 9.47 14.02
C LEU A 17 24.64 8.39 12.94
N ASP A 18 25.78 7.85 12.54
CA ASP A 18 25.86 6.74 11.57
C ASP A 18 25.12 5.50 12.09
N GLY A 19 25.23 5.22 13.40
CA GLY A 19 24.48 4.16 14.07
C GLY A 19 22.96 4.37 14.00
N LEU A 20 22.48 5.60 14.19
CA LEU A 20 21.06 5.94 14.05
C LEU A 20 20.58 5.76 12.61
N GLU A 21 21.36 6.18 11.62
CA GLU A 21 21.01 6.00 10.21
C GLU A 21 20.90 4.51 9.84
N ALA A 22 21.85 3.70 10.27
CA ALA A 22 21.82 2.25 10.08
C ALA A 22 20.59 1.62 10.75
N ALA A 23 20.23 2.05 11.95
CA ALA A 23 19.04 1.59 12.65
C ALA A 23 17.75 1.95 11.91
N VAL A 24 17.64 3.18 11.41
CA VAL A 24 16.50 3.63 10.58
C VAL A 24 16.40 2.82 9.29
N ALA A 25 17.52 2.56 8.60
CA ALA A 25 17.54 1.74 7.40
C ALA A 25 17.08 0.30 7.68
N SER A 26 17.56 -0.31 8.76
CA SER A 26 17.15 -1.65 9.19
C SER A 26 15.65 -1.71 9.53
N LEU A 27 15.13 -0.71 10.25
CA LEU A 27 13.71 -0.60 10.55
C LEU A 27 12.87 -0.45 9.28
N LYS A 28 13.29 0.37 8.31
CA LYS A 28 12.63 0.47 7.00
C LYS A 28 12.60 -0.86 6.25
N GLN A 29 13.69 -1.63 6.28
CA GLN A 29 13.74 -2.96 5.67
C GLN A 29 12.83 -3.97 6.39
N GLN A 30 12.80 -3.95 7.72
CA GLN A 30 11.90 -4.79 8.51
C GLN A 30 10.45 -4.40 8.28
N MET A 31 10.13 -3.10 8.22
CA MET A 31 8.81 -2.61 7.84
C MET A 31 8.45 -3.02 6.43
N ALA A 32 9.37 -2.96 5.45
CA ALA A 32 9.11 -3.45 4.09
C ALA A 32 8.82 -4.96 4.08
N LYS A 33 9.55 -5.76 4.86
CA LYS A 33 9.29 -7.20 5.04
C LYS A 33 7.95 -7.44 5.73
N LEU A 34 7.63 -6.71 6.79
CA LEU A 34 6.38 -6.85 7.54
C LEU A 34 5.17 -6.33 6.75
N VAL A 35 5.29 -5.22 6.02
CA VAL A 35 4.24 -4.72 5.12
C VAL A 35 4.09 -5.65 3.90
N GLY A 36 5.17 -6.28 3.45
CA GLY A 36 5.13 -7.36 2.46
C GLY A 36 4.56 -8.69 2.97
N VAL A 37 4.43 -8.89 4.29
CA VAL A 37 3.98 -10.16 4.92
C VAL A 37 2.72 -10.00 5.79
N SER A 38 2.27 -8.79 6.10
CA SER A 38 1.16 -8.54 7.06
C SER A 38 0.39 -7.27 6.71
N GLY A 39 -0.68 -7.46 5.95
CA GLY A 39 -1.70 -6.44 5.69
C GLY A 39 -2.40 -5.96 6.96
N ARG A 40 -2.64 -4.64 7.01
CA ARG A 40 -3.90 -4.01 7.48
C ARG A 40 -3.83 -2.48 7.60
N LYS A 41 -2.65 -1.85 7.68
CA LYS A 41 -2.55 -0.37 7.79
C LYS A 41 -1.90 0.35 6.60
N HIS A 42 -1.24 -0.37 5.70
CA HIS A 42 -0.70 0.22 4.46
C HIS A 42 -1.55 -0.04 3.22
N GLN A 43 -2.68 -0.75 3.35
CA GLN A 43 -3.58 -0.97 2.21
C GLN A 43 -4.16 0.36 1.68
N SER A 44 -4.26 1.40 2.51
CA SER A 44 -4.72 2.73 2.12
C SER A 44 -3.78 3.48 1.15
N LEU A 45 -2.53 3.03 1.00
CA LEU A 45 -1.49 3.72 0.23
C LEU A 45 -1.10 3.02 -1.08
N LEU A 46 -1.57 1.79 -1.33
CA LEU A 46 -1.19 1.04 -2.54
C LEU A 46 -1.84 1.57 -3.82
N TRP A 47 -3.09 2.05 -3.74
CA TRP A 47 -3.83 2.57 -4.88
C TRP A 47 -4.97 3.46 -4.42
N ASN A 48 -5.30 4.50 -5.20
CA ASN A 48 -6.40 5.42 -4.94
C ASN A 48 -7.65 5.02 -5.75
N PRO A 49 -8.73 4.55 -5.09
CA PRO A 49 -9.97 4.17 -5.77
C PRO A 49 -10.65 5.34 -6.49
N ASP A 50 -10.51 6.57 -6.01
CA ASP A 50 -11.21 7.74 -6.57
C ASP A 50 -10.63 8.20 -7.91
N ARG A 51 -9.40 7.78 -8.20
CA ARG A 51 -8.74 8.04 -9.50
C ARG A 51 -9.14 7.05 -10.57
N ILE A 52 -9.84 5.98 -10.22
CA ILE A 52 -10.27 4.94 -11.15
C ILE A 52 -11.66 5.33 -11.71
N LYS A 53 -11.87 5.16 -13.01
CA LYS A 53 -13.17 5.41 -13.63
C LYS A 53 -14.14 4.28 -13.29
N TRP A 54 -15.14 4.57 -12.48
CA TRP A 54 -16.19 3.63 -12.09
C TRP A 54 -17.47 3.88 -12.88
N GLN A 55 -18.03 2.81 -13.43
CA GLN A 55 -19.33 2.79 -14.09
C GLN A 55 -20.35 2.13 -13.18
N ARG A 56 -21.39 2.88 -12.80
CA ARG A 56 -22.53 2.31 -12.06
C ARG A 56 -23.28 1.34 -12.96
N THR A 57 -23.61 0.18 -12.44
CA THR A 57 -24.32 -0.89 -13.15
C THR A 57 -25.25 -1.59 -12.18
N GLN A 58 -26.42 -1.99 -12.66
CA GLN A 58 -27.36 -2.77 -11.87
C GLN A 58 -27.10 -4.26 -12.07
N GLY A 59 -26.87 -4.97 -10.97
CA GLY A 59 -26.70 -6.42 -10.98
C GLY A 59 -27.92 -7.14 -10.40
N SER A 60 -27.87 -8.46 -10.47
CA SER A 60 -28.88 -9.34 -9.88
C SER A 60 -29.01 -9.22 -8.34
N ARG A 61 -28.06 -8.55 -7.67
CA ARG A 61 -28.02 -8.36 -6.21
C ARG A 61 -27.93 -6.87 -5.82
N GLY A 62 -28.45 -5.99 -6.67
CA GLY A 62 -28.48 -4.55 -6.47
C GLY A 62 -27.42 -3.79 -7.28
N GLU A 63 -27.35 -2.48 -7.04
CA GLU A 63 -26.42 -1.59 -7.71
C GLU A 63 -24.98 -1.85 -7.26
N PHE A 64 -24.07 -1.83 -8.23
CA PHE A 64 -22.64 -1.90 -8.00
C PHE A 64 -21.89 -1.03 -9.01
N GLU A 65 -20.62 -0.77 -8.73
CA GLU A 65 -19.76 -0.03 -9.62
C GLU A 65 -18.74 -0.98 -10.24
N ARG A 66 -18.50 -0.88 -11.55
CA ARG A 66 -17.47 -1.67 -12.26
C ARG A 66 -16.48 -0.77 -12.97
N SER A 67 -15.24 -1.25 -13.11
CA SER A 67 -14.19 -0.57 -13.86
C SER A 67 -13.40 -1.57 -14.70
N GLU A 68 -12.99 -1.11 -15.88
CA GLU A 68 -12.16 -1.82 -16.86
C GLU A 68 -11.03 -0.89 -17.35
N ASP A 69 -10.59 0.02 -16.49
CA ASP A 69 -9.66 1.10 -16.84
C ASP A 69 -8.20 0.61 -16.86
N PHE A 70 -7.86 -0.31 -17.76
CA PHE A 70 -6.51 -0.89 -17.87
C PHE A 70 -5.43 0.13 -18.18
N ASN A 71 -5.78 1.31 -18.69
CA ASN A 71 -4.80 2.36 -18.98
C ASN A 71 -4.41 3.14 -17.72
N ASN A 72 -5.16 3.00 -16.62
CA ASN A 72 -4.90 3.70 -15.39
C ASN A 72 -3.90 2.92 -14.50
N PRO A 73 -2.79 3.53 -14.08
CA PRO A 73 -1.81 2.87 -13.23
C PRO A 73 -2.40 2.44 -11.88
N GLU A 74 -3.35 3.20 -11.32
CA GLU A 74 -4.04 2.87 -10.07
C GLU A 74 -4.86 1.58 -10.22
N PHE A 75 -5.55 1.43 -11.35
CA PHE A 75 -6.35 0.22 -11.65
C PHE A 75 -5.46 -1.01 -11.78
N LYS A 76 -4.29 -0.90 -12.44
CA LYS A 76 -3.33 -2.02 -12.54
C LYS A 76 -2.83 -2.46 -11.17
N THR A 77 -2.50 -1.51 -10.30
CA THR A 77 -2.03 -1.81 -8.95
C THR A 77 -3.14 -2.44 -8.10
N MET A 78 -4.36 -1.92 -8.19
CA MET A 78 -5.55 -2.52 -7.56
C MET A 78 -5.80 -3.95 -8.04
N LEU A 79 -5.70 -4.21 -9.35
CA LEU A 79 -5.92 -5.55 -9.90
C LEU A 79 -4.87 -6.55 -9.40
N LYS A 80 -3.59 -6.15 -9.33
CA LYS A 80 -2.53 -6.98 -8.75
C LYS A 80 -2.79 -7.31 -7.29
N ASP A 81 -3.19 -6.30 -6.50
CA ASP A 81 -3.52 -6.44 -5.08
C ASP A 81 -4.72 -7.39 -4.88
N LEU A 82 -5.77 -7.22 -5.69
CA LEU A 82 -6.92 -8.12 -5.70
C LEU A 82 -6.53 -9.56 -6.05
N VAL A 83 -5.70 -9.78 -7.06
CA VAL A 83 -5.21 -11.12 -7.44
C VAL A 83 -4.41 -11.75 -6.29
N ALA A 84 -3.54 -10.98 -5.62
CA ALA A 84 -2.82 -11.45 -4.44
C ALA A 84 -3.75 -11.85 -3.28
N HIS A 85 -4.93 -11.22 -3.19
CA HIS A 85 -5.97 -11.51 -2.21
C HIS A 85 -7.06 -12.49 -2.71
N ASN A 86 -6.74 -13.40 -3.64
CA ASN A 86 -7.68 -14.38 -4.21
C ASN A 86 -8.89 -13.75 -4.92
N GLY A 87 -8.69 -12.58 -5.54
CA GLY A 87 -9.67 -11.86 -6.36
C GLY A 87 -10.73 -11.11 -5.57
N ARG A 88 -10.61 -10.97 -4.24
CA ARG A 88 -11.58 -10.27 -3.38
C ARG A 88 -10.87 -9.52 -2.26
N LEU A 89 -11.24 -8.27 -2.04
CA LEU A 89 -10.64 -7.44 -1.00
C LEU A 89 -11.71 -6.54 -0.37
N THR A 90 -11.64 -6.34 0.95
CA THR A 90 -12.46 -5.32 1.64
C THR A 90 -11.52 -4.26 2.20
N ARG A 91 -11.73 -3.00 1.82
CA ARG A 91 -10.92 -1.87 2.24
C ARG A 91 -11.81 -0.66 2.48
N GLU A 92 -11.65 0.01 3.61
CA GLU A 92 -12.31 1.29 3.93
C GLU A 92 -13.85 1.26 3.76
N GLY A 93 -14.50 0.15 4.14
CA GLY A 93 -15.95 -0.02 3.99
C GLY A 93 -16.42 -0.33 2.57
N TRP A 94 -15.50 -0.50 1.61
CA TRP A 94 -15.78 -0.94 0.26
C TRP A 94 -15.33 -2.39 0.06
N PHE A 95 -16.19 -3.17 -0.60
CA PHE A 95 -15.90 -4.51 -1.04
C PHE A 95 -15.59 -4.51 -2.53
N TYR A 96 -14.42 -5.02 -2.89
CA TYR A 96 -13.89 -5.12 -4.24
C TYR A 96 -13.78 -6.58 -4.65
N TRP A 97 -14.06 -6.89 -5.93
CA TRP A 97 -13.88 -8.23 -6.48
C TRP A 97 -13.51 -8.18 -7.96
N VAL A 98 -12.77 -9.17 -8.42
CA VAL A 98 -12.47 -9.39 -9.85
C VAL A 98 -13.55 -10.27 -10.46
N PHE A 99 -14.03 -9.92 -11.65
CA PHE A 99 -14.97 -10.74 -12.41
C PHE A 99 -14.27 -11.98 -13.00
N LYS A 100 -15.06 -12.97 -13.44
CA LYS A 100 -14.53 -14.23 -14.03
C LYS A 100 -13.68 -14.01 -15.28
N ASN A 101 -13.83 -12.87 -15.97
CA ASN A 101 -12.99 -12.50 -17.10
C ASN A 101 -11.57 -12.08 -16.69
N GLY A 102 -11.28 -11.95 -15.39
CA GLY A 102 -9.96 -11.63 -14.83
C GLY A 102 -9.54 -10.17 -15.05
N SER A 103 -10.40 -9.36 -15.64
CA SER A 103 -10.00 -8.08 -16.23
C SER A 103 -10.92 -6.94 -15.73
N THR A 104 -12.20 -7.23 -15.47
CA THR A 104 -13.12 -6.27 -14.86
C THR A 104 -13.07 -6.36 -13.34
N VAL A 105 -13.07 -5.21 -12.67
CA VAL A 105 -13.18 -5.12 -11.20
C VAL A 105 -14.51 -4.49 -10.82
N GLY A 106 -15.22 -5.10 -9.88
CA GLY A 106 -16.41 -4.55 -9.25
C GLY A 106 -16.08 -4.00 -7.86
N ARG A 107 -16.79 -2.95 -7.45
CA ARG A 107 -16.83 -2.46 -6.06
C ARG A 107 -18.27 -2.20 -5.60
N LYS A 108 -18.51 -2.43 -4.31
CA LYS A 108 -19.78 -2.15 -3.62
C LYS A 108 -19.49 -1.69 -2.20
N ARG A 109 -20.22 -0.70 -1.71
CA ARG A 109 -20.13 -0.28 -0.30
C ARG A 109 -20.76 -1.36 0.59
N ARG A 110 -20.06 -1.75 1.65
CA ARG A 110 -20.65 -2.54 2.73
C ARG A 110 -21.22 -1.56 3.75
N GLU A 111 -22.52 -1.69 3.98
CA GLU A 111 -23.20 -1.11 5.13
C GLU A 111 -22.85 -1.89 6.40
#